data_AF-A0A7M5ULS8-F1
#
_entry.id   AF-A0A7M5ULS8-F1
#
_cell.length_a   1.000
_cell.length_b   1.000
_cell.length_c   1.000
_cell.angle_alpha   90.00
_cell.angle_beta   90.00
_cell.angle_gamma   90.00
#
_symmetry.space_group_name_H-M   'P 1'
#
loop_
_entity.id
_entity.type
_entity.pdbx_description
1 polymer ?
#
loop_
_entity_poly.entity_id
_entity_poly.type
_entity_poly.pdbx_seq_one_letter_code
_entity_poly.pdbx_strand_id
1 'polypeptide(L)'
;MAWYNISRSMIPCKLAYFLLIAKEFAIRMNLVLFLLSIGLSKSQAGLIVGLRLVSVIGFSPFIGMISDKYRIHRLTIVLCSVIVFIFNAMQPVLALKFGSKTFLYCSAGSEENRNSTTTSNLNTTSPFSTESPTSTSPPDQQVLFWVMIAVNLIQSLFDGSLDAFIDTGVMLRIKQSNENGEKNKYGPQRIFGVLGHMVGPILGNYSIALFPSDHVTCYTGVFILYGFLSVCYMLTLLWVFHGLKMDVHDLKESEEEAPLEEKGEKEKLEQQPFRTVLFRTLLEEEMLVMVLTLFGIGCLMSEIVYYSFPYLKDLNATTMDLNLYLIIYTVGNFIGFLIIPKLVRLVKGSFPTIFILLIVLVLRFSLVAAFNDPKLISVVQILSMFDYPITETVGLEFVLRKSPKRVLTSMYGIINAVQYSLPECVGNTLGGYIYEKFGAKVLFYGCSVVAATLSLALVLWIVKKQIQETKQVREKNGQELTLVEKS
;
A
#
# COMPACT_ATOMS: atom_id res chain seq x y z
N MET A 1 -26.75 -17.96 -5.06
CA MET A 1 -25.78 -18.50 -4.09
C MET A 1 -25.71 -17.53 -2.92
N ALA A 2 -25.99 -17.96 -1.68
CA ALA A 2 -26.02 -17.07 -0.54
C ALA A 2 -24.62 -16.47 -0.29
N TRP A 3 -24.52 -15.15 -0.38
CA TRP A 3 -23.35 -14.32 -0.08
C TRP A 3 -22.72 -14.48 1.32
N TYR A 4 -23.32 -15.29 2.19
CA TYR A 4 -22.95 -15.41 3.61
C TYR A 4 -22.88 -16.87 4.08
N ASN A 5 -22.14 -17.73 3.38
CA ASN A 5 -21.71 -18.98 4.01
C ASN A 5 -20.36 -18.73 4.70
N ILE A 6 -20.39 -18.29 5.96
CA ILE A 6 -19.16 -18.14 6.74
C ILE A 6 -18.69 -19.54 7.14
N SER A 7 -17.73 -20.08 6.39
CA SER A 7 -17.01 -21.25 6.89
C SER A 7 -16.26 -20.88 8.16
N ARG A 8 -16.58 -21.58 9.25
CA ARG A 8 -15.88 -21.42 10.55
C ARG A 8 -14.41 -21.76 10.44
N SER A 9 -14.01 -22.58 9.46
CA SER A 9 -12.62 -22.96 9.23
C SER A 9 -11.75 -21.79 8.72
N MET A 10 -12.37 -20.75 8.16
CA MET A 10 -11.71 -19.57 7.56
C MET A 10 -11.68 -18.33 8.46
N ILE A 11 -12.26 -18.40 9.68
CA ILE A 11 -12.18 -17.32 10.67
C ILE A 11 -10.73 -16.89 10.95
N PRO A 12 -9.74 -17.80 11.13
CA PRO A 12 -8.36 -17.41 11.36
C PRO A 12 -7.79 -16.54 10.23
N CYS A 13 -8.12 -16.89 8.97
CA CYS A 13 -7.63 -16.20 7.78
C CYS A 13 -8.20 -14.78 7.69
N LYS A 14 -9.51 -14.63 7.92
CA LYS A 14 -10.19 -13.33 7.91
C LYS A 14 -9.67 -12.41 9.01
N LEU A 15 -9.53 -12.95 10.21
CA LEU A 15 -9.05 -12.20 11.36
C LEU A 15 -7.58 -11.80 11.19
N ALA A 16 -6.74 -12.67 10.63
CA ALA A 16 -5.35 -12.35 10.34
C ALA A 16 -5.22 -11.20 9.35
N TYR A 17 -6.00 -11.15 8.27
CA TYR A 17 -5.98 -10.02 7.32
C TYR A 17 -6.46 -8.73 7.97
N PHE A 18 -7.55 -8.80 8.74
CA PHE A 18 -8.06 -7.64 9.48
C PHE A 18 -6.99 -7.06 10.40
N LEU A 19 -6.34 -7.90 11.22
CA LEU A 19 -5.32 -7.48 12.18
C LEU A 19 -4.05 -6.98 11.50
N LEU A 20 -3.60 -7.63 10.43
CA LEU A 20 -2.45 -7.19 9.65
C LEU A 20 -2.68 -5.76 9.13
N ILE A 21 -3.79 -5.54 8.44
CA ILE A 21 -4.07 -4.24 7.83
C ILE A 21 -4.37 -3.18 8.89
N ALA A 22 -5.08 -3.53 9.97
CA ALA A 22 -5.32 -2.61 11.09
C ALA A 22 -4.00 -2.15 11.74
N LYS A 23 -3.09 -3.09 12.01
CA LYS A 23 -1.74 -2.80 12.50
C LYS A 23 -0.99 -1.85 11.56
N GLU A 24 -0.91 -2.21 10.28
CA GLU A 24 -0.15 -1.44 9.29
C GLU A 24 -0.68 -0.02 9.11
N PHE A 25 -1.99 0.14 8.94
CA PHE A 25 -2.58 1.46 8.67
C PHE A 25 -2.59 2.37 9.90
N ALA A 26 -2.62 1.82 11.11
CA ALA A 26 -2.47 2.61 12.33
C ALA A 26 -1.16 3.41 12.34
N ILE A 27 -0.05 2.78 11.90
CA ILE A 27 1.25 3.44 11.78
C ILE A 27 1.39 4.21 10.48
N ARG A 28 1.09 3.64 9.30
CA ARG A 28 1.39 4.28 8.01
C ARG A 28 0.81 5.70 7.89
N MET A 29 -0.43 5.90 8.34
CA MET A 29 -1.11 7.20 8.29
C MET A 29 -0.57 8.21 9.34
N ASN A 30 -0.01 7.73 10.45
CA ASN A 30 0.47 8.57 11.56
C ASN A 30 1.99 8.71 11.61
N LEU A 31 2.76 7.92 10.85
CA LEU A 31 4.21 7.85 10.93
C LEU A 31 4.87 9.17 10.52
N VAL A 32 4.43 9.78 9.42
CA VAL A 32 4.96 11.09 9.00
C VAL A 32 4.65 12.14 10.07
N LEU A 33 3.42 12.18 10.59
CA LEU A 33 3.06 13.11 11.66
C LEU A 33 3.90 12.91 12.92
N PHE A 34 4.19 11.65 13.30
CA PHE A 34 5.09 11.34 14.39
C PHE A 34 6.51 11.87 14.15
N LEU A 35 7.10 11.61 12.98
CA LEU A 35 8.44 12.07 12.64
C LEU A 35 8.53 13.61 12.64
N LEU A 36 7.48 14.29 12.17
CA LEU A 36 7.38 15.75 12.27
C LEU A 36 7.28 16.22 13.73
N SER A 37 6.50 15.53 14.56
CA SER A 37 6.32 15.89 15.98
C SER A 37 7.59 15.74 16.82
N ILE A 38 8.56 14.92 16.39
CA ILE A 38 9.83 14.76 17.12
C ILE A 38 10.92 15.71 16.60
N GLY A 39 10.56 16.60 15.66
CA GLY A 39 11.40 17.66 15.12
C GLY A 39 12.12 17.32 13.82
N LEU A 40 11.77 16.23 13.12
CA LEU A 40 12.35 15.97 11.80
C LEU A 40 11.65 16.79 10.71
N SER A 41 12.38 17.14 9.65
CA SER A 41 11.81 17.84 8.50
C SER A 41 10.92 16.92 7.65
N LYS A 42 10.08 17.49 6.77
CA LYS A 42 9.22 16.73 5.85
C LYS A 42 10.05 15.86 4.88
N SER A 43 11.20 16.34 4.42
CA SER A 43 12.17 15.58 3.59
C SER A 43 12.80 14.45 4.38
N GLN A 44 13.21 14.70 5.63
CA GLN A 44 13.78 13.66 6.50
C GLN A 44 12.74 12.57 6.80
N ALA A 45 11.50 12.96 7.11
CA ALA A 45 10.41 12.02 7.34
C ALA A 45 10.10 11.20 6.08
N GLY A 46 10.01 11.85 4.92
CA GLY A 46 9.80 11.18 3.63
C GLY A 46 10.89 10.17 3.29
N LEU A 47 12.16 10.51 3.56
CA LEU A 47 13.29 9.61 3.33
C LEU A 47 13.29 8.41 4.30
N ILE A 48 12.95 8.60 5.59
CA ILE A 48 12.80 7.50 6.56
C ILE A 48 11.70 6.54 6.12
N VAL A 49 10.53 7.07 5.77
CA VAL A 49 9.39 6.28 5.31
C VAL A 49 9.71 5.58 4.00
N GLY A 50 10.38 6.25 3.07
CA GLY A 50 10.76 5.66 1.79
C GLY A 50 11.76 4.51 1.92
N LEU A 51 12.84 4.72 2.68
CA LEU A 51 13.88 3.71 2.88
C LEU A 51 13.40 2.48 3.65
N ARG A 52 12.35 2.62 4.48
CA ARG A 52 11.70 1.50 5.17
C ARG A 52 11.39 0.34 4.22
N LEU A 53 11.03 0.59 2.96
CA LEU A 53 10.45 -0.45 2.10
C LEU A 53 11.45 -1.11 1.14
N VAL A 54 12.63 -0.51 0.98
CA VAL A 54 13.75 -1.13 0.23
C VAL A 54 14.15 -2.48 0.85
N SER A 55 14.09 -2.53 2.18
CA SER A 55 14.50 -3.67 2.99
C SER A 55 13.66 -4.93 2.70
N VAL A 56 12.37 -4.76 2.41
CA VAL A 56 11.39 -5.85 2.21
C VAL A 56 11.66 -6.62 0.92
N ILE A 57 12.10 -5.94 -0.14
CA ILE A 57 12.19 -6.48 -1.51
C ILE A 57 13.08 -7.73 -1.57
N GLY A 58 14.22 -7.70 -0.88
CA GLY A 58 15.17 -8.82 -0.86
C GLY A 58 15.02 -9.75 0.33
N PHE A 59 14.71 -9.20 1.51
CA PHE A 59 14.77 -9.97 2.75
C PHE A 59 13.55 -10.86 2.97
N SER A 60 12.36 -10.41 2.60
CA SER A 60 11.12 -11.19 2.76
C SER A 60 11.16 -12.53 2.01
N PRO A 61 11.55 -12.57 0.71
CA PRO A 61 11.74 -13.85 0.01
C PRO A 61 12.82 -14.75 0.64
N PHE A 62 13.90 -14.15 1.16
CA PHE A 62 14.99 -14.89 1.79
C PHE A 62 14.54 -15.62 3.05
N ILE A 63 13.82 -14.93 3.94
CA ILE A 63 13.25 -15.54 5.15
C ILE A 63 12.21 -16.61 4.79
N GLY A 64 11.34 -16.34 3.80
CA GLY A 64 10.39 -17.33 3.29
C GLY A 64 11.08 -18.63 2.83
N MET A 65 12.13 -18.53 2.00
CA MET A 65 12.90 -19.68 1.53
C MET A 65 13.54 -20.49 2.67
N ILE A 66 14.06 -19.82 3.69
CA ILE A 66 14.62 -20.51 4.87
C ILE A 66 13.52 -21.25 5.62
N SER A 67 12.38 -20.60 5.86
CA SER A 67 11.26 -21.21 6.57
C SER A 67 10.70 -22.43 5.84
N ASP A 68 10.59 -22.35 4.50
CA ASP A 68 10.17 -23.46 3.65
C ASP A 68 11.17 -24.62 3.71
N LYS A 69 12.47 -24.32 3.53
CA LYS A 69 13.54 -25.34 3.50
C LYS A 69 13.61 -26.15 4.79
N TYR A 70 13.51 -25.48 5.93
CA TYR A 70 13.62 -26.12 7.24
C TYR A 70 12.27 -26.47 7.86
N ARG A 71 11.14 -26.14 7.20
CA ARG A 71 9.76 -26.34 7.68
C ARG A 71 9.50 -25.70 9.06
N ILE A 72 10.13 -24.57 9.34
CA ILE A 72 10.10 -23.86 10.64
C ILE A 72 9.23 -22.60 10.61
N HIS A 73 8.11 -22.62 9.87
CA HIS A 73 7.21 -21.45 9.71
C HIS A 73 6.80 -20.82 11.04
N ARG A 74 6.29 -21.62 12.00
CA ARG A 74 5.81 -21.11 13.29
C ARG A 74 6.92 -20.43 14.10
N LEU A 75 8.11 -21.04 14.13
CA LEU A 75 9.27 -20.44 14.81
C LEU A 75 9.67 -19.13 14.13
N THR A 76 9.70 -19.11 12.80
CA THR A 76 10.02 -17.89 12.03
C THR A 76 9.02 -16.77 12.29
N ILE A 77 7.73 -17.08 12.31
CA ILE A 77 6.65 -16.13 12.61
C ILE A 77 6.87 -15.52 14.00
N VAL A 78 7.14 -16.34 15.03
CA VAL A 78 7.39 -15.85 16.39
C VAL A 78 8.63 -14.95 16.43
N LEU A 79 9.76 -15.40 15.86
CA LEU A 79 11.00 -14.63 15.88
C LEU A 79 10.84 -13.28 15.17
N CYS A 80 10.25 -13.27 13.97
CA CYS A 80 10.01 -12.03 13.23
C CYS A 80 9.06 -11.11 14.01
N SER A 81 7.98 -11.63 14.58
CA SER A 81 7.00 -10.84 15.35
C SER A 81 7.60 -10.22 16.61
N VAL A 82 8.46 -10.96 17.32
CA VAL A 82 9.17 -10.46 18.51
C VAL A 82 10.13 -9.33 18.11
N ILE A 83 10.88 -9.48 17.02
CA ILE A 83 11.78 -8.44 16.54
C ILE A 83 10.99 -7.19 16.13
N VAL A 84 9.90 -7.34 15.37
CA VAL A 84 9.01 -6.23 14.99
C VAL A 84 8.49 -5.51 16.22
N PHE A 85 8.03 -6.23 17.25
CA PHE A 85 7.54 -5.66 18.49
C PHE A 85 8.62 -4.85 19.23
N ILE A 86 9.84 -5.39 19.35
CA ILE A 86 10.96 -4.72 20.02
C ILE A 86 11.31 -3.42 19.30
N PHE A 87 11.55 -3.47 17.99
CA PHE A 87 11.95 -2.29 17.23
C PHE A 87 10.82 -1.25 17.15
N ASN A 88 9.56 -1.67 17.13
CA ASN A 88 8.42 -0.77 17.25
C ASN A 88 8.41 -0.03 18.60
N ALA A 89 8.51 -0.76 19.71
CA ALA A 89 8.50 -0.20 21.06
C ALA A 89 9.71 0.71 21.32
N MET A 90 10.83 0.47 20.64
CA MET A 90 12.02 1.33 20.72
C MET A 90 11.80 2.73 20.12
N GLN A 91 10.97 2.89 19.09
CA GLN A 91 10.79 4.18 18.39
C GLN A 91 10.38 5.35 19.30
N PRO A 92 9.30 5.26 20.10
CA PRO A 92 8.91 6.35 20.99
C PRO A 92 9.96 6.61 22.09
N VAL A 93 10.68 5.60 22.56
CA VAL A 93 11.75 5.76 23.56
C VAL A 93 12.97 6.49 22.98
N LEU A 94 13.36 6.15 21.75
CA LEU A 94 14.45 6.82 21.03
C LEU A 94 14.08 8.25 20.67
N ALA A 95 12.82 8.49 20.30
CA ALA A 95 12.29 9.84 20.11
C ALA A 95 12.37 10.68 21.39
N LEU A 96 12.18 10.11 22.57
CA LEU A 96 12.36 10.85 23.84
C LEU A 96 13.82 11.15 24.15
N LYS A 97 14.72 10.25 23.78
CA LYS A 97 16.15 10.39 24.08
C LYS A 97 16.86 11.39 23.17
N PHE A 98 16.53 11.37 21.87
CA PHE A 98 17.22 12.17 20.85
C PHE A 98 16.33 13.24 20.20
N GLY A 99 15.02 13.22 20.45
CA GLY A 99 14.06 14.17 19.90
C GLY A 99 14.14 15.55 20.52
N SER A 100 13.65 16.54 19.78
CA SER A 100 13.62 17.91 20.26
C SER A 100 12.52 18.10 21.31
N LYS A 101 12.93 18.45 22.54
CA LYS A 101 12.02 18.71 23.68
C LYS A 101 11.01 19.82 23.40
N THR A 102 11.29 20.71 22.46
CA THR A 102 10.41 21.83 22.06
C THR A 102 9.25 21.38 21.16
N PHE A 103 9.40 20.28 20.41
CA PHE A 103 8.40 19.80 19.43
C PHE A 103 7.58 18.61 19.93
N LEU A 104 8.00 17.99 21.03
CA LEU A 104 7.41 16.78 21.64
C LEU A 104 5.91 16.88 22.03
N TYR A 105 5.31 18.06 21.87
CA TYR A 105 3.93 18.36 22.23
C TYR A 105 3.05 18.43 20.99
N CYS A 106 2.10 17.50 20.87
CA CYS A 106 0.93 17.76 20.06
C CYS A 106 0.15 18.86 20.76
N SER A 107 0.00 20.03 20.12
CA SER A 107 -0.97 21.02 20.61
C SER A 107 -2.34 20.36 20.55
N ALA A 108 -2.83 19.92 21.72
CA ALA A 108 -4.23 19.59 21.89
C ALA A 108 -5.00 20.83 21.44
N GLY A 109 -5.94 20.67 20.51
CA GLY A 109 -6.75 21.78 20.00
C GLY A 109 -7.18 22.65 21.17
N SER A 110 -6.73 23.90 21.17
CA SER A 110 -7.14 24.89 22.15
C SER A 110 -8.58 25.30 21.84
N GLU A 111 -9.53 24.46 22.23
CA GLU A 111 -10.93 24.82 22.36
C GLU A 111 -11.46 24.21 23.66
N GLU A 112 -11.15 24.87 24.77
CA GLU A 112 -12.15 25.23 25.80
C GLU A 112 -11.51 26.17 26.85
N ASN A 113 -12.17 27.31 27.05
CA ASN A 113 -11.97 28.31 28.12
C ASN A 113 -10.75 29.25 28.08
N ARG A 114 -10.74 30.20 27.13
CA ARG A 114 -10.20 31.56 27.38
C ARG A 114 -11.33 32.53 27.75
N ASN A 115 -11.96 32.28 28.88
CA ASN A 115 -12.73 33.30 29.60
C ASN A 115 -12.21 33.38 31.04
N SER A 116 -11.13 34.12 31.24
CA SER A 116 -10.83 34.80 32.51
C SER A 116 -9.77 35.86 32.26
N THR A 117 -10.24 37.09 32.37
CA THR A 117 -9.54 38.37 32.50
C THR A 117 -8.27 38.32 33.34
N THR A 118 -7.14 38.71 32.76
CA THR A 118 -6.20 39.65 33.40
C THR A 118 -5.49 40.50 32.34
N THR A 119 -5.75 41.80 32.40
CA THR A 119 -5.01 42.89 31.75
C THR A 119 -3.50 42.80 32.02
N SER A 120 -2.68 42.82 30.96
CA SER A 120 -1.47 43.66 30.88
C SER A 120 -0.83 43.63 29.49
N ASN A 121 -0.92 44.80 28.83
CA ASN A 121 0.00 45.46 27.91
C ASN A 121 0.68 44.71 26.75
N LEU A 122 0.50 45.34 25.58
CA LEU A 122 1.21 45.13 24.32
C LEU A 122 2.73 44.99 24.50
N ASN A 123 3.30 43.97 23.87
CA ASN A 123 4.33 44.19 22.84
C ASN A 123 4.29 43.06 21.82
N THR A 124 4.06 43.47 20.59
CA THR A 124 3.90 42.69 19.38
C THR A 124 5.27 42.21 18.89
N THR A 125 5.53 40.90 18.94
CA THR A 125 6.45 40.21 18.02
C THR A 125 5.98 38.78 17.82
N SER A 126 5.52 38.49 16.61
CA SER A 126 5.17 37.14 16.12
C SER A 126 6.38 36.20 16.12
N PRO A 127 6.27 34.93 16.51
CA PRO A 127 7.36 33.95 16.34
C PRO A 127 7.25 33.22 14.99
N PHE A 128 6.98 33.95 13.91
CA PHE A 128 7.04 33.39 12.55
C PHE A 128 7.67 34.40 11.58
N SER A 129 8.88 34.83 11.92
CA SER A 129 9.77 35.48 10.98
C SER A 129 10.66 34.44 10.31
N THR A 130 10.64 34.53 8.99
CA THR A 130 11.43 33.79 8.00
C THR A 130 12.92 34.04 8.24
N GLU A 131 13.62 33.09 8.85
CA GLU A 131 15.09 33.02 8.77
C GLU A 131 15.50 31.93 7.79
N SER A 132 16.30 32.34 6.80
CA SER A 132 17.03 31.48 5.87
C SER A 132 17.97 30.52 6.61
N PRO A 133 18.15 29.27 6.14
CA PRO A 133 18.86 28.24 6.88
C PRO A 133 20.38 28.47 6.79
N THR A 134 20.98 29.01 7.85
CA THR A 134 22.39 28.72 8.12
C THR A 134 22.51 27.31 8.65
N SER A 135 23.20 26.50 7.85
CA SER A 135 23.51 25.09 8.00
C SER A 135 24.22 24.75 9.30
N THR A 136 23.49 24.15 10.25
CA THR A 136 23.88 22.94 10.99
C THR A 136 22.72 22.62 11.92
N SER A 137 21.91 21.61 11.58
CA SER A 137 20.97 21.02 12.53
C SER A 137 21.73 20.65 13.81
N PRO A 138 21.20 20.90 15.02
CA PRO A 138 21.84 20.51 16.26
C PRO A 138 22.23 19.02 16.21
N PRO A 139 23.39 18.63 16.79
CA PRO A 139 23.94 17.28 16.66
C PRO A 139 22.95 16.19 17.09
N ASP A 140 22.09 16.46 18.08
CA ASP A 140 21.05 15.53 18.54
C ASP A 140 20.00 15.21 17.47
N GLN A 141 19.66 16.17 16.60
CA GLN A 141 18.67 15.99 15.53
C GLN A 141 19.23 15.15 14.36
N GLN A 142 20.54 15.25 14.09
CA GLN A 142 21.19 14.37 13.10
C GLN A 142 21.27 12.93 13.61
N VAL A 143 21.60 12.75 14.89
CA VAL A 143 21.61 11.43 15.53
C VAL A 143 20.21 10.82 15.50
N LEU A 144 19.17 11.60 15.84
CA LEU A 144 17.78 11.15 15.77
C LEU A 144 17.43 10.65 14.36
N PHE A 145 17.76 11.42 13.32
CA PHE A 145 17.46 11.07 11.94
C PHE A 145 18.05 9.70 11.54
N TRP A 146 19.35 9.48 11.80
CA TRP A 146 20.00 8.21 11.46
C TRP A 146 19.52 7.03 12.30
N VAL A 147 19.25 7.26 13.59
CA VAL A 147 18.67 6.25 14.48
C VAL A 147 17.28 5.84 13.99
N MET A 148 16.44 6.80 13.59
CA MET A 148 15.09 6.53 13.08
C MET A 148 15.13 5.79 11.75
N ILE A 149 16.08 6.09 10.85
CA ILE A 149 16.32 5.27 9.65
C ILE A 149 16.64 3.82 10.05
N ALA A 150 17.64 3.62 10.92
CA ALA A 150 18.10 2.28 11.28
C ALA A 150 16.99 1.43 11.91
N VAL A 151 16.24 1.99 12.87
CA VAL A 151 15.15 1.28 13.55
C VAL A 151 14.00 0.95 12.61
N ASN A 152 13.56 1.90 11.76
CA ASN A 152 12.50 1.63 10.79
C ASN A 152 12.92 0.62 9.72
N LEU A 153 14.17 0.68 9.26
CA LEU A 153 14.71 -0.26 8.29
C LEU A 153 14.81 -1.68 8.86
N ILE A 154 15.28 -1.84 10.11
CA ILE A 154 15.34 -3.17 10.72
C ILE A 154 13.93 -3.70 11.00
N GLN A 155 13.03 -2.89 11.55
CA GLN A 155 11.65 -3.31 11.79
C GLN A 155 11.00 -3.83 10.49
N SER A 156 11.12 -3.08 9.40
CA SER A 156 10.49 -3.41 8.13
C SER A 156 11.00 -4.69 7.46
N LEU A 157 12.27 -5.06 7.64
CA LEU A 157 12.81 -6.34 7.16
C LEU A 157 11.94 -7.52 7.66
N PHE A 158 11.70 -7.55 8.97
CA PHE A 158 10.95 -8.63 9.61
C PHE A 158 9.44 -8.46 9.42
N ASP A 159 8.94 -7.23 9.41
CA ASP A 159 7.52 -6.94 9.23
C ASP A 159 7.02 -7.38 7.84
N GLY A 160 7.74 -6.97 6.78
CA GLY A 160 7.41 -7.39 5.42
C GLY A 160 7.61 -8.88 5.15
N SER A 161 8.37 -9.59 6.01
CA SER A 161 8.43 -11.05 5.98
C SER A 161 7.13 -11.67 6.50
N LEU A 162 6.52 -11.10 7.53
CA LEU A 162 5.24 -11.55 8.09
C LEU A 162 4.07 -11.37 7.10
N ASP A 163 4.11 -10.34 6.27
CA ASP A 163 3.13 -10.10 5.20
C ASP A 163 3.11 -11.26 4.18
N ALA A 164 4.28 -11.80 3.82
CA ALA A 164 4.36 -12.94 2.91
C ALA A 164 3.80 -14.25 3.53
N PHE A 165 3.93 -14.40 4.85
CA PHE A 165 3.42 -15.59 5.55
C PHE A 165 1.90 -15.65 5.60
N ILE A 166 1.19 -14.52 5.68
CA ILE A 166 -0.28 -14.57 5.69
C ILE A 166 -0.81 -15.06 4.35
N ASP A 167 -0.34 -14.54 3.22
CA ASP A 167 -0.82 -14.94 1.91
C ASP A 167 -0.55 -16.44 1.68
N THR A 168 0.65 -16.90 2.04
CA THR A 168 1.03 -18.31 1.98
C THR A 168 0.15 -19.18 2.88
N GLY A 169 -0.03 -18.79 4.16
CA GLY A 169 -0.81 -19.53 5.13
C GLY A 169 -2.29 -19.63 4.76
N VAL A 170 -2.88 -18.54 4.25
CA VAL A 170 -4.27 -18.51 3.80
C VAL A 170 -4.47 -19.38 2.57
N MET A 171 -3.57 -19.31 1.59
CA MET A 171 -3.65 -20.15 0.38
C MET A 171 -3.58 -21.64 0.72
N LEU A 172 -2.63 -22.03 1.58
CA LEU A 172 -2.53 -23.42 2.07
C LEU A 172 -3.79 -23.85 2.83
N ARG A 173 -4.36 -22.96 3.66
CA ARG A 173 -5.58 -23.26 4.41
C ARG A 173 -6.79 -23.43 3.51
N ILE A 174 -6.94 -22.57 2.50
CA ILE A 174 -8.01 -22.67 1.50
C ILE A 174 -7.90 -23.99 0.75
N LYS A 175 -6.69 -24.37 0.30
CA LYS A 175 -6.47 -25.65 -0.40
C LYS A 175 -6.90 -26.84 0.46
N GLN A 176 -6.38 -26.93 1.68
CA GLN A 176 -6.73 -28.02 2.60
C GLN A 176 -8.23 -28.06 2.93
N SER A 177 -8.86 -26.89 3.04
CA SER A 177 -10.30 -26.79 3.26
C SER A 177 -11.12 -27.23 2.05
N ASN A 178 -10.64 -26.92 0.84
CA ASN A 178 -11.27 -27.36 -0.41
C ASN A 178 -11.13 -28.87 -0.63
N GLU A 179 -9.99 -29.46 -0.25
CA GLU A 179 -9.79 -30.93 -0.20
C GLU A 179 -10.78 -31.60 0.75
N ASN A 180 -11.13 -30.94 1.85
CA ASN A 180 -12.12 -31.42 2.82
C ASN A 180 -13.60 -31.19 2.37
N GLY A 181 -13.82 -30.76 1.13
CA GLY A 181 -15.15 -30.59 0.54
C GLY A 181 -15.79 -29.21 0.73
N GLU A 182 -15.11 -28.25 1.37
CA GLU A 182 -15.58 -26.86 1.40
C GLU A 182 -15.28 -26.14 0.07
N LYS A 183 -15.97 -25.04 -0.23
CA LYS A 183 -15.70 -24.22 -1.44
C LYS A 183 -15.31 -22.80 -1.05
N ASN A 184 -14.10 -22.65 -0.55
CA ASN A 184 -13.56 -21.36 -0.13
C ASN A 184 -12.70 -20.73 -1.25
N LYS A 185 -12.81 -19.40 -1.39
CA LYS A 185 -12.08 -18.59 -2.39
C LYS A 185 -11.15 -17.59 -1.70
N TYR A 186 -10.11 -17.10 -2.36
CA TYR A 186 -9.18 -16.13 -1.76
C TYR A 186 -9.84 -14.75 -1.51
N GLY A 187 -10.59 -14.22 -2.49
CA GLY A 187 -11.17 -12.86 -2.41
C GLY A 187 -12.01 -12.55 -1.16
N PRO A 188 -12.98 -13.40 -0.77
CA PRO A 188 -13.79 -13.20 0.44
C PRO A 188 -12.98 -13.19 1.75
N GLN A 189 -11.75 -13.71 1.74
CA GLN A 189 -10.89 -13.72 2.92
C GLN A 189 -10.11 -12.41 2.99
N ARG A 190 -9.60 -11.95 1.84
CA ARG A 190 -8.87 -10.68 1.70
C ARG A 190 -9.73 -9.45 1.98
N ILE A 191 -11.02 -9.46 1.63
CA ILE A 191 -11.92 -8.31 1.81
C ILE A 191 -12.06 -7.88 3.29
N PHE A 192 -11.85 -8.78 4.25
CA PHE A 192 -11.87 -8.44 5.68
C PHE A 192 -10.72 -7.51 6.07
N GLY A 193 -9.63 -7.48 5.29
CA GLY A 193 -8.56 -6.50 5.42
C GLY A 193 -9.06 -5.06 5.24
N VAL A 194 -10.08 -4.83 4.40
CA VAL A 194 -10.68 -3.50 4.16
C VAL A 194 -11.14 -2.84 5.46
N LEU A 195 -11.71 -3.61 6.39
CA LEU A 195 -12.13 -3.11 7.70
C LEU A 195 -10.94 -2.65 8.56
N GLY A 196 -9.76 -3.26 8.37
CA GLY A 196 -8.54 -2.88 9.05
C GLY A 196 -8.07 -1.46 8.69
N HIS A 197 -8.25 -1.05 7.44
CA HIS A 197 -7.89 0.32 6.99
C HIS A 197 -8.64 1.41 7.74
N MET A 198 -9.82 1.11 8.27
CA MET A 198 -10.61 2.02 9.09
C MET A 198 -10.27 1.88 10.57
N VAL A 199 -10.38 0.67 11.12
CA VAL A 199 -10.31 0.46 12.57
C VAL A 199 -8.93 0.82 13.13
N GLY A 200 -7.86 0.42 12.45
CA GLY A 200 -6.48 0.67 12.89
C GLY A 200 -6.17 2.16 13.10
N PRO A 201 -6.21 2.98 12.05
CA PRO A 201 -5.88 4.39 12.16
C PRO A 201 -6.92 5.21 12.94
N ILE A 202 -8.21 4.84 13.00
CA ILE A 202 -9.16 5.52 13.91
C ILE A 202 -8.76 5.29 15.37
N LEU A 203 -8.48 4.04 15.76
CA LEU A 203 -7.99 3.75 17.11
C LEU A 203 -6.65 4.44 17.38
N GLY A 204 -5.77 4.49 16.39
CA GLY A 204 -4.51 5.25 16.46
C GLY A 204 -4.74 6.73 16.73
N ASN A 205 -5.63 7.36 15.96
CA ASN A 205 -5.99 8.76 16.10
C ASN A 205 -6.61 9.08 17.48
N TYR A 206 -7.48 8.20 17.99
CA TYR A 206 -8.00 8.33 19.35
C TYR A 206 -6.93 8.14 20.42
N SER A 207 -5.96 7.24 20.20
CA SER A 207 -4.88 7.01 21.16
C SER A 207 -4.00 8.25 21.36
N ILE A 208 -3.89 9.13 20.36
CA ILE A 208 -3.14 10.39 20.48
C ILE A 208 -3.72 11.28 21.58
N ALA A 209 -5.05 11.28 21.75
CA ALA A 209 -5.73 12.07 22.79
C ALA A 209 -5.50 11.52 24.21
N LEU A 210 -5.09 10.25 24.35
CA LEU A 210 -4.84 9.61 25.65
C LEU A 210 -3.46 9.91 26.22
N PHE A 211 -2.53 10.47 25.43
CA PHE A 211 -1.16 10.79 25.85
C PHE A 211 -0.85 12.29 25.69
N PRO A 212 -1.45 13.17 26.52
CA PRO A 212 -1.38 14.62 26.30
C PRO A 212 -0.11 15.34 26.82
N SER A 213 0.87 14.72 27.50
CA SER A 213 1.97 15.55 28.10
C SER A 213 3.36 14.93 28.45
N ASP A 214 4.29 15.90 28.55
CA ASP A 214 5.61 16.11 29.20
C ASP A 214 6.72 15.04 29.22
N HIS A 215 6.39 13.75 29.16
CA HIS A 215 7.42 12.69 29.29
C HIS A 215 7.34 11.62 28.21
N VAL A 216 6.33 11.67 27.33
CA VAL A 216 6.14 10.75 26.22
C VAL A 216 5.66 11.51 24.99
N THR A 217 5.99 11.02 23.79
CA THR A 217 5.45 11.59 22.54
C THR A 217 3.95 11.35 22.48
N CYS A 218 3.16 12.30 21.94
CA CYS A 218 1.71 12.13 21.76
C CYS A 218 1.34 10.93 20.86
N TYR A 219 2.24 10.51 19.98
CA TYR A 219 2.06 9.33 19.13
C TYR A 219 2.44 8.01 19.81
N THR A 220 2.93 8.02 21.06
CA THR A 220 3.30 6.79 21.79
C THR A 220 2.12 5.80 21.86
N GLY A 221 0.89 6.31 21.99
CA GLY A 221 -0.32 5.49 21.94
C GLY A 221 -0.48 4.69 20.64
N VAL A 222 -0.07 5.26 19.50
CA VAL A 222 -0.13 4.61 18.19
C VAL A 222 0.84 3.42 18.13
N PHE A 223 2.04 3.56 18.70
CA PHE A 223 3.02 2.48 18.79
C PHE A 223 2.58 1.38 19.76
N ILE A 224 1.98 1.74 20.90
CA ILE A 224 1.38 0.77 21.84
C ILE A 224 0.26 -0.03 21.16
N LEU A 225 -0.63 0.68 20.44
CA LEU A 225 -1.71 0.05 19.68
C LEU A 225 -1.17 -0.89 18.61
N TYR A 226 -0.17 -0.46 17.83
CA TYR A 226 0.49 -1.32 16.86
C TYR A 226 1.08 -2.56 17.53
N GLY A 227 1.79 -2.40 18.64
CA GLY A 227 2.39 -3.52 19.39
C GLY A 227 1.34 -4.53 19.84
N PHE A 228 0.22 -4.05 20.38
CA PHE A 228 -0.94 -4.88 20.75
C PHE A 228 -1.52 -5.63 19.55
N LEU A 229 -1.82 -4.92 18.45
CA LEU A 229 -2.35 -5.52 17.23
C LEU A 229 -1.35 -6.51 16.60
N SER A 230 -0.04 -6.26 16.71
CA SER A 230 1.03 -7.15 16.25
C SER A 230 1.07 -8.46 17.03
N VAL A 231 0.87 -8.43 18.35
CA VAL A 231 0.77 -9.65 19.16
C VAL A 231 -0.50 -10.44 18.79
N CYS A 232 -1.64 -9.76 18.66
CA CYS A 232 -2.87 -10.40 18.20
C CYS A 232 -2.69 -11.03 16.81
N TYR A 233 -2.08 -10.30 15.88
CA TYR A 233 -1.77 -10.78 14.53
C TYR A 233 -0.90 -12.03 14.57
N MET A 234 0.20 -12.00 15.32
CA MET A 234 1.08 -13.16 15.51
C MET A 234 0.30 -14.40 16.00
N LEU A 235 -0.54 -14.25 17.03
CA LEU A 235 -1.35 -15.36 17.56
C LEU A 235 -2.30 -15.92 16.51
N THR A 236 -2.96 -15.05 15.74
CA THR A 236 -3.87 -15.48 14.67
C THR A 236 -3.14 -16.11 13.49
N LEU A 237 -1.93 -15.65 13.16
CA LEU A 237 -1.10 -16.23 12.12
C LEU A 237 -0.60 -17.63 12.53
N LEU A 238 -0.19 -17.81 13.78
CA LEU A 238 0.10 -19.13 14.34
C LEU A 238 -1.11 -20.06 14.29
N TRP A 239 -2.32 -19.52 14.50
CA TRP A 239 -3.57 -20.26 14.38
C TRP A 239 -3.87 -20.66 12.93
N VAL A 240 -3.57 -19.81 11.94
CA VAL A 240 -3.66 -20.17 10.50
C VAL A 240 -2.74 -21.34 10.17
N PHE A 241 -1.49 -21.31 10.67
CA PHE A 241 -0.52 -22.39 10.48
C PHE A 241 -0.74 -23.60 11.40
N HIS A 242 -1.75 -23.57 12.27
CA HIS A 242 -2.06 -24.68 13.15
C HIS A 242 -2.76 -25.81 12.39
N GLY A 243 -2.17 -27.00 12.39
CA GLY A 243 -2.74 -28.19 11.73
C GLY A 243 -2.68 -28.19 10.20
N LEU A 244 -1.89 -27.31 9.57
CA LEU A 244 -1.60 -27.37 8.13
C LEU A 244 -0.73 -28.59 7.82
N LYS A 245 -1.17 -29.41 6.87
CA LYS A 245 -0.34 -30.47 6.27
C LYS A 245 0.52 -29.84 5.17
N MET A 246 1.81 -29.74 5.44
CA MET A 246 2.80 -29.06 4.58
C MET A 246 3.33 -30.02 3.50
N ASP A 247 2.53 -30.32 2.48
CA ASP A 247 3.04 -30.89 1.23
C ASP A 247 3.02 -29.79 0.15
N VAL A 248 4.19 -29.18 -0.04
CA VAL A 248 4.43 -27.96 -0.84
C VAL A 248 4.34 -28.24 -2.36
N HIS A 249 4.21 -29.49 -2.77
CA HIS A 249 4.20 -29.87 -4.19
C HIS A 249 2.89 -29.58 -4.94
N ASP A 250 1.81 -29.26 -4.24
CA ASP A 250 0.47 -29.26 -4.84
C ASP A 250 -0.11 -27.87 -5.12
N LEU A 251 0.64 -26.78 -4.93
CA LEU A 251 0.14 -25.39 -5.07
C LEU A 251 -0.21 -24.95 -6.52
N LYS A 252 -0.31 -25.87 -7.47
CA LYS A 252 -0.45 -25.57 -8.91
C LYS A 252 -1.80 -25.95 -9.49
N GLU A 253 -2.93 -25.65 -8.84
CA GLU A 253 -4.21 -25.84 -9.52
C GLU A 253 -5.30 -24.89 -9.03
N SER A 254 -5.60 -23.89 -9.86
CA SER A 254 -6.97 -23.42 -10.05
C SER A 254 -7.07 -22.86 -11.48
N GLU A 255 -7.79 -23.58 -12.33
CA GLU A 255 -8.11 -23.19 -13.70
C GLU A 255 -9.35 -22.28 -13.74
N GLU A 256 -9.31 -21.29 -14.63
CA GLU A 256 -10.47 -20.81 -15.38
C GLU A 256 -10.07 -20.78 -16.86
N GLU A 257 -10.98 -21.20 -17.73
CA GLU A 257 -10.78 -21.66 -19.11
C GLU A 257 -10.15 -20.59 -20.04
N ALA A 258 -8.95 -20.87 -20.55
CA ALA A 258 -8.31 -20.13 -21.64
C ALA A 258 -8.54 -20.82 -23.00
N PRO A 259 -8.64 -20.09 -24.13
CA PRO A 259 -8.82 -20.65 -25.46
C PRO A 259 -7.70 -21.64 -25.87
N LEU A 260 -8.05 -22.67 -26.64
CA LEU A 260 -7.17 -23.79 -27.02
C LEU A 260 -5.87 -23.40 -27.75
N GLU A 261 -5.85 -22.30 -28.50
CA GLU A 261 -4.64 -21.81 -29.19
C GLU A 261 -3.60 -21.23 -28.21
N GLU A 262 -4.04 -20.61 -27.11
CA GLU A 262 -3.16 -19.99 -26.11
C GLU A 262 -2.43 -21.05 -25.25
N LYS A 263 -2.98 -22.27 -25.15
CA LYS A 263 -2.36 -23.40 -24.43
C LYS A 263 -1.07 -23.89 -25.10
N GLY A 264 -1.03 -23.96 -26.44
CA GLY A 264 0.11 -24.53 -27.18
C GLY A 264 1.40 -23.70 -27.12
N GLU A 265 1.29 -22.36 -27.09
CA GLU A 265 2.46 -21.48 -26.89
C GLU A 265 2.94 -21.48 -25.43
N LYS A 266 2.02 -21.50 -24.47
CA LYS A 266 2.35 -21.56 -23.03
C LYS A 266 3.10 -22.86 -22.69
N GLU A 267 2.69 -24.01 -23.25
CA GLU A 267 3.39 -25.29 -23.04
C GLU A 267 4.81 -25.30 -23.63
N LYS A 268 5.04 -24.74 -24.82
CA LYS A 268 6.39 -24.60 -25.40
C LYS A 268 7.29 -23.69 -24.57
N LEU A 269 6.72 -22.61 -24.01
CA LEU A 269 7.44 -21.67 -23.17
C LEU A 269 7.81 -22.30 -21.82
N GLU A 270 6.97 -23.18 -21.26
CA GLU A 270 7.23 -23.85 -19.98
C GLU A 270 8.45 -24.79 -20.00
N GLN A 271 8.84 -25.31 -21.18
CA GLN A 271 9.98 -26.21 -21.34
C GLN A 271 11.34 -25.49 -21.24
N GLN A 272 11.39 -24.15 -21.37
CA GLN A 272 12.62 -23.36 -21.32
C GLN A 272 13.15 -23.13 -19.89
N PRO A 273 14.45 -22.85 -19.67
CA PRO A 273 14.99 -22.58 -18.34
C PRO A 273 14.26 -21.41 -17.65
N PHE A 274 14.04 -21.55 -16.33
CA PHE A 274 13.22 -20.63 -15.52
C PHE A 274 13.55 -19.14 -15.72
N ARG A 275 14.85 -18.79 -15.73
CA ARG A 275 15.31 -17.40 -15.92
C ARG A 275 14.87 -16.83 -17.27
N THR A 276 15.01 -17.60 -18.34
CA THR A 276 14.62 -17.17 -19.69
C THR A 276 13.12 -16.95 -19.78
N VAL A 277 12.33 -17.84 -19.20
CA VAL A 277 10.87 -17.68 -19.14
C VAL A 277 10.49 -16.42 -18.37
N LEU A 278 11.08 -16.21 -17.19
CA LEU A 278 10.79 -15.05 -16.34
C LEU A 278 11.12 -13.72 -17.06
N PHE A 279 12.33 -13.59 -17.60
CA PHE A 279 12.73 -12.36 -18.32
C PHE A 279 11.90 -12.14 -19.57
N ARG A 280 11.56 -13.20 -20.31
CA ARG A 280 10.74 -13.10 -21.51
C ARG A 280 9.30 -12.68 -21.20
N THR A 281 8.71 -13.22 -20.13
CA THR A 281 7.37 -12.79 -19.67
C THR A 281 7.40 -11.34 -19.18
N LEU A 282 8.42 -10.94 -18.42
CA LEU A 282 8.53 -9.57 -17.91
C LEU A 282 8.74 -8.53 -19.02
N LEU A 283 9.52 -8.89 -20.03
CA LEU A 283 9.85 -8.03 -21.17
C LEU A 283 8.81 -8.11 -22.31
N GLU A 284 7.74 -8.88 -22.14
CA GLU A 284 6.59 -8.82 -23.05
C GLU A 284 6.01 -7.41 -23.03
N GLU A 285 5.74 -6.82 -24.19
CA GLU A 285 5.35 -5.41 -24.31
C GLU A 285 4.18 -5.03 -23.39
N GLU A 286 3.13 -5.85 -23.37
CA GLU A 286 1.96 -5.61 -22.53
C GLU A 286 2.27 -5.70 -21.04
N MET A 287 3.11 -6.66 -20.64
CA MET A 287 3.53 -6.83 -19.25
C MET A 287 4.37 -5.65 -18.79
N LEU A 288 5.30 -5.19 -19.63
CA LEU A 288 6.15 -4.04 -19.33
C LEU A 288 5.32 -2.76 -19.15
N VAL A 289 4.39 -2.49 -20.08
CA VAL A 289 3.50 -1.32 -19.98
C VAL A 289 2.63 -1.40 -18.72
N MET A 290 2.10 -2.58 -18.40
CA MET A 290 1.33 -2.80 -17.18
C MET A 290 2.16 -2.52 -15.92
N VAL A 291 3.35 -3.12 -15.82
CA VAL A 291 4.28 -2.96 -14.69
C VAL A 291 4.65 -1.48 -14.49
N LEU A 292 5.02 -0.77 -15.57
CA LEU A 292 5.38 0.65 -15.51
C LEU A 292 4.19 1.54 -15.11
N THR A 293 2.99 1.23 -15.61
CA THR A 293 1.79 1.97 -15.26
C THR A 293 1.41 1.75 -13.80
N LEU A 294 1.46 0.51 -13.32
CA LEU A 294 1.22 0.14 -11.93
C LEU A 294 2.26 0.77 -10.98
N PHE A 295 3.52 0.85 -11.40
CA PHE A 295 4.56 1.59 -10.68
C PHE A 295 4.18 3.07 -10.50
N GLY A 296 3.81 3.74 -11.59
CA GLY A 296 3.40 5.14 -11.54
C GLY A 296 2.18 5.38 -10.67
N ILE A 297 1.17 4.50 -10.77
CA ILE A 297 -0.02 4.54 -9.90
C ILE A 297 0.38 4.32 -8.44
N GLY A 298 1.25 3.35 -8.14
CA GLY A 298 1.75 3.11 -6.79
C GLY A 298 2.44 4.35 -6.20
N CYS A 299 3.20 5.09 -7.02
CA CYS A 299 3.89 6.30 -6.58
C CYS A 299 2.87 7.38 -6.21
N LEU A 300 1.81 7.53 -7.00
CA LEU A 300 0.74 8.48 -6.70
C LEU A 300 -0.02 8.08 -5.42
N MET A 301 -0.29 6.79 -5.25
CA MET A 301 -1.07 6.27 -4.13
C MET A 301 -0.32 6.37 -2.81
N SER A 302 1.01 6.24 -2.82
CA SER A 302 1.82 6.45 -1.62
C SER A 302 1.73 7.88 -1.09
N GLU A 303 1.64 8.88 -1.97
CA GLU A 303 1.47 10.29 -1.56
C GLU A 303 0.19 10.50 -0.75
N ILE A 304 -0.90 9.86 -1.17
CA ILE A 304 -2.18 9.92 -0.45
C ILE A 304 -2.05 9.25 0.93
N VAL A 305 -1.39 8.09 1.00
CA VAL A 305 -1.26 7.33 2.25
C VAL A 305 -0.43 8.09 3.29
N TYR A 306 0.66 8.73 2.90
CA TYR A 306 1.61 9.31 3.86
C TYR A 306 1.47 10.83 4.03
N TYR A 307 0.98 11.57 3.03
CA TYR A 307 0.92 13.05 3.08
C TYR A 307 -0.49 13.63 3.23
N SER A 308 -1.57 12.85 3.08
CA SER A 308 -2.92 13.38 3.31
C SER A 308 -3.15 13.85 4.75
N PHE A 309 -2.63 13.12 5.73
CA PHE A 309 -2.76 13.48 7.16
C PHE A 309 -1.96 14.74 7.51
N PRO A 310 -0.66 14.84 7.15
CA PRO A 310 0.08 16.10 7.22
C PRO A 310 -0.66 17.26 6.54
N TYR A 311 -1.23 17.05 5.36
CA TYR A 311 -1.94 18.11 4.64
C TYR A 311 -3.21 18.57 5.33
N LEU A 312 -4.02 17.63 5.81
CA LEU A 312 -5.20 17.95 6.62
C LEU A 312 -4.78 18.71 7.90
N LYS A 313 -3.68 18.31 8.55
CA LYS A 313 -3.15 19.02 9.71
C LYS A 313 -2.63 20.43 9.39
N ASP A 314 -1.99 20.64 8.24
CA ASP A 314 -1.61 21.97 7.76
C ASP A 314 -2.85 22.87 7.49
N LEU A 315 -4.02 22.26 7.26
CA LEU A 315 -5.33 22.95 7.14
C LEU A 315 -6.10 23.02 8.48
N ASN A 316 -5.42 22.81 9.62
CA ASN A 316 -6.01 22.82 10.96
C ASN A 316 -7.11 21.76 11.19
N ALA A 317 -7.04 20.61 10.51
CA ALA A 317 -8.01 19.54 10.69
C ALA A 317 -8.00 18.93 12.10
N THR A 318 -9.20 18.73 12.63
CA THR A 318 -9.43 18.04 13.91
C THR A 318 -9.24 16.53 13.77
N THR A 319 -9.17 15.82 14.89
CA THR A 319 -9.17 14.34 14.89
C THR A 319 -10.44 13.78 14.25
N MET A 320 -11.57 14.47 14.38
CA MET A 320 -12.83 14.07 13.75
C MET A 320 -12.76 14.17 12.22
N ASP A 321 -12.08 15.19 11.69
CA ASP A 321 -11.90 15.34 10.24
C ASP A 321 -11.02 14.23 9.67
N LEU A 322 -9.93 13.85 10.37
CA LEU A 322 -9.10 12.71 9.99
C LEU A 322 -9.89 11.38 10.03
N ASN A 323 -10.75 11.19 11.02
CA ASN A 323 -11.58 10.00 11.13
C ASN A 323 -12.65 9.96 10.04
N LEU A 324 -13.27 11.09 9.72
CA LEU A 324 -14.23 11.21 8.62
C LEU A 324 -13.59 10.86 7.28
N TYR A 325 -12.37 11.35 7.03
CA TYR A 325 -11.56 10.99 5.86
C TYR A 325 -11.42 9.47 5.72
N LEU A 326 -11.03 8.78 6.80
CA LEU A 326 -10.82 7.33 6.80
C LEU A 326 -12.11 6.53 6.57
N ILE A 327 -13.22 6.96 7.17
CA ILE A 327 -14.53 6.31 6.99
C ILE A 327 -14.95 6.39 5.53
N ILE A 328 -14.91 7.59 4.93
CA ILE A 328 -15.30 7.79 3.53
C ILE A 328 -14.37 7.01 2.59
N TYR A 329 -13.06 7.05 2.84
CA TYR A 329 -12.06 6.27 2.10
C TYR A 329 -12.35 4.77 2.14
N THR A 330 -12.72 4.22 3.30
CA THR A 330 -12.97 2.78 3.48
C THR A 330 -14.29 2.36 2.85
N VAL A 331 -15.34 3.18 3.01
CA VAL A 331 -16.65 2.95 2.37
C VAL A 331 -16.50 2.96 0.84
N GLY A 332 -15.75 3.93 0.30
CA GLY A 332 -15.42 3.97 -1.12
C GLY A 332 -14.77 2.69 -1.59
N ASN A 333 -13.69 2.27 -0.94
CA ASN A 333 -12.99 1.01 -1.24
C ASN A 333 -13.90 -0.22 -1.22
N PHE A 334 -14.74 -0.35 -0.20
CA PHE A 334 -15.67 -1.47 -0.08
C PHE A 334 -16.68 -1.50 -1.23
N ILE A 335 -17.26 -0.35 -1.58
CA ILE A 335 -18.14 -0.21 -2.75
C ILE A 335 -17.38 -0.60 -4.03
N GLY A 336 -16.14 -0.13 -4.16
CA GLY A 336 -15.22 -0.46 -5.24
C GLY A 336 -15.11 -1.96 -5.50
N PHE A 337 -14.76 -2.74 -4.48
CA PHE A 337 -14.64 -4.20 -4.62
C PHE A 337 -15.92 -4.89 -5.11
N LEU A 338 -17.11 -4.31 -4.88
CA LEU A 338 -18.38 -4.84 -5.37
C LEU A 338 -18.66 -4.47 -6.84
N ILE A 339 -18.20 -3.30 -7.29
CA ILE A 339 -18.51 -2.75 -8.63
C ILE A 339 -17.43 -3.09 -9.67
N ILE A 340 -16.15 -3.11 -9.28
CA ILE A 340 -15.03 -3.24 -10.23
C ILE A 340 -15.07 -4.51 -11.07
N PRO A 341 -15.42 -5.71 -10.54
CA PRO A 341 -15.54 -6.91 -11.37
C PRO A 341 -16.64 -6.82 -12.44
N LYS A 342 -17.66 -5.98 -12.23
CA LYS A 342 -18.68 -5.69 -13.25
C LYS A 342 -18.16 -4.67 -14.27
N LEU A 343 -17.42 -3.66 -13.79
CA LEU A 343 -16.78 -2.65 -14.64
C LEU A 343 -15.77 -3.28 -15.61
N VAL A 344 -14.88 -4.14 -15.14
CA VAL A 344 -13.87 -4.83 -15.99
C VAL A 344 -14.54 -5.60 -17.13
N ARG A 345 -15.65 -6.28 -16.84
CA ARG A 345 -16.44 -7.00 -17.85
C ARG A 345 -17.15 -6.07 -18.83
N LEU A 346 -17.63 -4.92 -18.36
CA LEU A 346 -18.29 -3.92 -19.20
C LEU A 346 -17.31 -3.30 -20.20
N VAL A 347 -16.11 -2.92 -19.74
CA VAL A 347 -15.09 -2.26 -20.57
C VAL A 347 -14.24 -3.29 -21.35
N LYS A 348 -14.43 -4.59 -21.09
CA LYS A 348 -13.78 -5.72 -21.79
C LYS A 348 -12.25 -5.60 -21.88
N GLY A 349 -11.58 -5.27 -20.78
CA GLY A 349 -10.12 -5.30 -20.74
C GLY A 349 -9.47 -4.67 -19.51
N SER A 350 -8.25 -5.11 -19.21
CA SER A 350 -7.45 -4.59 -18.10
C SER A 350 -6.99 -3.15 -18.35
N PHE A 351 -6.42 -2.85 -19.51
CA PHE A 351 -5.88 -1.53 -19.83
C PHE A 351 -6.92 -0.41 -19.85
N PRO A 352 -8.11 -0.57 -20.49
CA PRO A 352 -9.15 0.45 -20.40
C PRO A 352 -9.64 0.71 -18.98
N THR A 353 -9.68 -0.32 -18.12
CA THR A 353 -10.07 -0.16 -16.71
C THR A 353 -9.03 0.66 -15.93
N ILE A 354 -7.74 0.41 -16.16
CA ILE A 354 -6.65 1.21 -15.59
C ILE A 354 -6.66 2.64 -16.14
N PHE A 355 -7.02 2.84 -17.41
CA PHE A 355 -7.19 4.18 -17.95
C PHE A 355 -8.28 4.98 -17.20
N ILE A 356 -9.43 4.35 -16.92
CA ILE A 356 -10.49 4.96 -16.09
C ILE A 356 -9.94 5.36 -14.71
N LEU A 357 -9.18 4.47 -14.07
CA LEU A 357 -8.51 4.77 -12.81
C LEU A 357 -7.62 6.02 -12.92
N LEU A 358 -6.77 6.11 -13.95
CA LEU A 358 -5.89 7.28 -14.12
C LEU A 358 -6.67 8.59 -14.27
N ILE A 359 -7.78 8.60 -14.99
CA ILE A 359 -8.67 9.78 -15.09
C ILE A 359 -9.28 10.15 -13.73
N VAL A 360 -9.73 9.15 -12.96
CA VAL A 360 -10.24 9.38 -11.61
C VAL A 360 -9.14 9.92 -10.69
N LEU A 361 -7.89 9.45 -10.82
CA LEU A 361 -6.76 9.96 -10.05
C LEU A 361 -6.47 11.43 -10.39
N VAL A 362 -6.47 11.82 -11.67
CA VAL A 362 -6.35 13.23 -12.09
C VAL A 362 -7.40 14.09 -11.38
N LEU A 363 -8.67 13.66 -11.42
CA LEU A 363 -9.76 14.36 -10.75
C LEU A 363 -9.54 14.43 -9.24
N ARG A 364 -9.21 13.32 -8.59
CA ARG A 364 -9.02 13.23 -7.14
C ARG A 364 -7.90 14.15 -6.67
N PHE A 365 -6.73 14.09 -7.29
CA PHE A 365 -5.60 14.93 -6.92
C PHE A 365 -5.87 16.41 -7.17
N SER A 366 -6.53 16.75 -8.28
CA SER A 366 -6.96 18.12 -8.56
C SER A 366 -7.90 18.65 -7.48
N LEU A 367 -8.90 17.85 -7.07
CA LEU A 367 -9.87 18.26 -6.05
C LEU A 367 -9.24 18.37 -4.65
N VAL A 368 -8.37 17.44 -4.26
CA VAL A 368 -7.62 17.51 -2.99
C VAL A 368 -6.75 18.76 -2.93
N ALA A 369 -6.09 19.12 -4.03
CA ALA A 369 -5.25 20.32 -4.09
C ALA A 369 -6.06 21.63 -4.17
N ALA A 370 -7.27 21.59 -4.76
CA ALA A 370 -8.13 22.75 -4.93
C ALA A 370 -8.88 23.15 -3.65
N PHE A 371 -9.31 22.18 -2.83
CA PHE A 371 -10.05 22.45 -1.61
C PHE A 371 -9.14 22.84 -0.44
N ASN A 372 -9.62 23.77 0.38
CA ASN A 372 -8.98 24.20 1.63
C ASN A 372 -9.74 23.72 2.88
N ASP A 373 -10.97 23.23 2.71
CA ASP A 373 -11.79 22.71 3.80
C ASP A 373 -11.50 21.21 3.99
N PRO A 374 -11.00 20.78 5.16
CA PRO A 374 -10.78 19.37 5.50
C PRO A 374 -11.99 18.48 5.22
N LYS A 375 -13.21 18.97 5.45
CA LYS A 375 -14.44 18.19 5.24
C LYS A 375 -14.70 17.90 3.77
N LEU A 376 -14.46 18.89 2.90
CA LEU A 376 -14.57 18.69 1.45
C LEU A 376 -13.51 17.70 0.94
N ILE A 377 -12.28 17.79 1.45
CA ILE A 377 -11.21 16.83 1.13
C ILE A 377 -11.59 15.40 1.55
N SER A 378 -12.24 15.25 2.70
CA SER A 378 -12.78 13.96 3.16
C SER A 378 -13.86 13.43 2.21
N VAL A 379 -14.77 14.27 1.72
CA VAL A 379 -15.80 13.85 0.75
C VAL A 379 -15.19 13.37 -0.57
N VAL A 380 -14.12 14.02 -1.05
CA VAL A 380 -13.38 13.62 -2.25
C VAL A 380 -12.84 12.18 -2.14
N GLN A 381 -12.62 11.67 -0.92
CA GLN A 381 -12.12 10.31 -0.73
C GLN A 381 -13.07 9.22 -1.20
N ILE A 382 -14.35 9.53 -1.49
CA ILE A 382 -15.26 8.56 -2.09
C ILE A 382 -14.72 8.03 -3.44
N LEU A 383 -13.89 8.82 -4.13
CA LEU A 383 -13.19 8.42 -5.36
C LEU A 383 -12.18 7.28 -5.14
N SER A 384 -11.85 6.93 -3.89
CA SER A 384 -11.09 5.71 -3.57
C SER A 384 -11.82 4.44 -3.99
N MET A 385 -13.10 4.49 -4.36
CA MET A 385 -13.77 3.28 -4.89
C MET A 385 -13.10 2.71 -6.14
N PHE A 386 -12.32 3.50 -6.87
CA PHE A 386 -11.61 3.06 -8.06
C PHE A 386 -10.16 2.69 -7.79
N ASP A 387 -9.57 3.11 -6.68
CA ASP A 387 -8.12 3.21 -6.53
C ASP A 387 -7.44 1.85 -6.28
N TYR A 388 -7.42 1.41 -5.03
CA TYR A 388 -6.95 0.13 -4.56
C TYR A 388 -7.77 -1.03 -5.14
N PRO A 389 -9.11 -0.96 -5.32
CA PRO A 389 -9.88 -2.07 -5.86
C PRO A 389 -9.51 -2.40 -7.31
N ILE A 390 -9.31 -1.41 -8.20
CA ILE A 390 -8.84 -1.67 -9.57
C ILE A 390 -7.40 -2.18 -9.56
N THR A 391 -6.52 -1.51 -8.82
CA THR A 391 -5.09 -1.85 -8.81
C THR A 391 -4.84 -3.28 -8.31
N GLU A 392 -5.52 -3.68 -7.23
CA GLU A 392 -5.43 -5.03 -6.66
C GLU A 392 -6.12 -6.07 -7.58
N THR A 393 -7.33 -5.80 -8.08
CA THR A 393 -8.06 -6.82 -8.88
C THR A 393 -7.50 -6.96 -10.29
N VAL A 394 -7.39 -5.86 -11.03
CA VAL A 394 -6.99 -5.87 -12.45
C VAL A 394 -5.52 -6.16 -12.61
N GLY A 395 -4.67 -5.63 -11.73
CA GLY A 395 -3.23 -5.88 -11.75
C GLY A 395 -2.92 -7.37 -11.55
N LEU A 396 -3.49 -7.98 -10.51
CA LEU A 396 -3.27 -9.40 -10.21
C LEU A 396 -3.89 -10.33 -11.27
N GLU A 397 -5.09 -10.01 -11.76
CA GLU A 397 -5.78 -10.81 -12.78
C GLU A 397 -5.05 -10.77 -14.13
N PHE A 398 -4.47 -9.62 -14.49
CA PHE A 398 -3.66 -9.49 -15.70
C PHE A 398 -2.42 -10.39 -15.65
N VAL A 399 -1.71 -10.37 -14.53
CA VAL A 399 -0.51 -11.18 -14.30
C VAL A 399 -0.84 -12.66 -14.33
N LEU A 400 -1.97 -13.05 -13.70
CA LEU A 400 -2.46 -14.42 -13.72
C LEU A 400 -2.68 -14.94 -15.14
N ARG A 401 -3.33 -14.13 -15.99
CA ARG A 401 -3.69 -14.52 -17.35
C ARG A 401 -2.48 -14.64 -18.27
N LYS A 402 -1.53 -13.71 -18.14
CA LYS A 402 -0.37 -13.60 -19.04
C LYS A 402 0.83 -14.45 -18.62
N SER A 403 0.99 -14.74 -17.33
CA SER A 403 2.17 -15.46 -16.84
C SER A 403 2.02 -16.99 -17.00
N PRO A 404 3.05 -17.70 -17.50
CA PRO A 404 3.04 -19.16 -17.50
C PRO A 404 3.14 -19.72 -16.07
N LYS A 405 2.58 -20.92 -15.83
CA LYS A 405 2.46 -21.50 -14.47
C LYS A 405 3.81 -21.64 -13.78
N ARG A 406 4.89 -21.82 -14.56
CA ARG A 406 6.25 -21.96 -14.07
C ARG A 406 6.82 -20.73 -13.34
N VAL A 407 6.42 -19.52 -13.75
CA VAL A 407 6.96 -18.24 -13.19
C VAL A 407 5.89 -17.40 -12.48
N LEU A 408 4.65 -17.87 -12.45
CA LEU A 408 3.49 -17.15 -11.91
C LEU A 408 3.73 -16.56 -10.52
N THR A 409 4.22 -17.36 -9.57
CA THR A 409 4.51 -16.89 -8.19
C THR A 409 5.57 -15.79 -8.16
N SER A 410 6.62 -15.92 -8.98
CA SER A 410 7.67 -14.90 -9.08
C SER A 410 7.16 -13.61 -9.73
N MET A 411 6.29 -13.72 -10.75
CA MET A 411 5.64 -12.57 -11.36
C MET A 411 4.73 -11.85 -10.37
N TYR A 412 3.99 -12.57 -9.53
CA TYR A 412 3.24 -11.96 -8.42
C TYR A 412 4.14 -11.20 -7.44
N GLY A 413 5.27 -11.79 -7.06
CA GLY A 413 6.24 -11.12 -6.19
C GLY A 413 6.79 -9.82 -6.80
N ILE A 414 7.15 -9.84 -8.08
CA ILE A 414 7.62 -8.65 -8.81
C ILE A 414 6.51 -7.58 -8.85
N ILE A 415 5.29 -7.97 -9.19
CA ILE A 415 4.17 -7.02 -9.34
C ILE A 415 3.81 -6.39 -8.00
N ASN A 416 3.75 -7.16 -6.91
CA ASN A 416 3.52 -6.60 -5.56
C ASN A 416 4.64 -5.64 -5.15
N ALA A 417 5.91 -5.97 -5.45
CA ALA A 417 7.03 -5.07 -5.19
C ALA A 417 6.93 -3.77 -6.01
N VAL A 418 6.45 -3.86 -7.25
CA VAL A 418 6.25 -2.70 -8.14
C VAL A 418 4.98 -1.93 -7.82
N GLN A 419 3.97 -2.52 -7.20
CA GLN A 419 2.74 -1.85 -6.78
C GLN A 419 2.89 -1.14 -5.44
N TYR A 420 3.67 -1.70 -4.50
CA TYR A 420 3.71 -1.24 -3.12
C TYR A 420 5.12 -0.80 -2.68
N SER A 421 6.11 -1.70 -2.67
CA SER A 421 7.40 -1.42 -2.03
C SER A 421 8.25 -0.36 -2.74
N LEU A 422 8.48 -0.53 -4.05
CA LEU A 422 9.29 0.41 -4.84
C LEU A 422 8.62 1.78 -4.96
N PRO A 423 7.31 1.89 -5.26
CA PRO A 423 6.68 3.19 -5.38
C PRO A 423 6.55 3.94 -4.06
N GLU A 424 6.31 3.25 -2.94
CA GLU A 424 6.35 3.91 -1.63
C GLU A 424 7.77 4.39 -1.29
N CYS A 425 8.84 3.71 -1.73
CA CYS A 425 10.20 4.22 -1.55
C CYS A 425 10.44 5.52 -2.33
N VAL A 426 10.13 5.52 -3.62
CA VAL A 426 10.39 6.66 -4.51
C VAL A 426 9.44 7.81 -4.22
N GLY A 427 8.14 7.52 -4.14
CA GLY A 427 7.07 8.48 -3.85
C GLY A 427 7.33 9.18 -2.52
N ASN A 428 7.47 8.45 -1.41
CA ASN A 428 7.64 9.12 -0.11
C ASN A 428 8.90 9.97 -0.03
N THR A 429 10.02 9.54 -0.63
CA THR A 429 11.25 10.33 -0.64
C THR A 429 11.07 11.63 -1.44
N LEU A 430 10.47 11.54 -2.63
CA LEU A 430 10.26 12.70 -3.50
C LEU A 430 9.16 13.62 -2.97
N GLY A 431 8.04 13.04 -2.53
CA GLY A 431 6.91 13.72 -1.93
C GLY A 431 7.31 14.53 -0.71
N GLY A 432 8.16 13.98 0.16
CA GLY A 432 8.65 14.68 1.35
C GLY A 432 9.47 15.92 1.00
N TYR A 433 10.34 15.79 0.00
CA TYR A 433 11.15 16.90 -0.53
C TYR A 433 10.28 17.98 -1.18
N ILE A 434 9.34 17.60 -2.05
CA ILE A 434 8.45 18.54 -2.75
C ILE A 434 7.54 19.24 -1.73
N TYR A 435 6.98 18.50 -0.78
CA TYR A 435 6.14 19.05 0.27
C TYR A 435 6.93 20.08 1.09
N GLU A 436 8.12 19.75 1.55
CA GLU A 436 8.94 20.69 2.34
C GLU A 436 9.21 21.99 1.59
N LYS A 437 9.60 21.89 0.32
CA LYS A 437 10.08 23.04 -0.46
C LYS A 437 8.98 23.87 -1.08
N PHE A 438 7.89 23.24 -1.52
CA PHE A 438 6.84 23.88 -2.32
C PHE A 438 5.44 23.80 -1.70
N GLY A 439 5.27 23.04 -0.61
CA GLY A 439 4.01 22.87 0.09
C GLY A 439 3.12 21.76 -0.51
N ALA A 440 2.10 21.38 0.25
CA ALA A 440 1.21 20.27 -0.07
C ALA A 440 0.41 20.45 -1.38
N LYS A 441 -0.04 21.68 -1.66
CA LYS A 441 -0.83 21.95 -2.88
C LYS A 441 -0.03 21.68 -4.14
N VAL A 442 1.24 22.10 -4.17
CA VAL A 442 2.13 21.85 -5.32
C VAL A 442 2.40 20.36 -5.47
N LEU A 443 2.57 19.63 -4.36
CA LEU A 443 2.68 18.17 -4.37
C LEU A 443 1.45 17.53 -5.04
N PHE A 444 0.24 17.81 -4.55
CA PHE A 444 -0.98 17.17 -5.06
C PHE A 444 -1.35 17.63 -6.49
N TYR A 445 -1.15 18.89 -6.87
CA TYR A 445 -1.27 19.31 -8.27
C TYR A 445 -0.23 18.62 -9.17
N GLY A 446 1.01 18.45 -8.68
CA GLY A 446 2.05 17.69 -9.36
C GLY A 446 1.64 16.23 -9.59
N CYS A 447 1.08 15.57 -8.57
CA CYS A 447 0.50 14.22 -8.70
C CYS A 447 -0.60 14.17 -9.77
N SER A 448 -1.47 15.19 -9.85
CA SER A 448 -2.49 15.28 -10.89
C SER A 448 -1.88 15.38 -12.30
N VAL A 449 -0.82 16.16 -12.47
CA VAL A 449 -0.11 16.28 -13.75
C VAL A 449 0.55 14.94 -14.12
N VAL A 450 1.19 14.26 -13.17
CA VAL A 450 1.79 12.93 -13.40
C VAL A 450 0.73 11.89 -13.75
N ALA A 451 -0.42 11.89 -13.08
CA ALA A 451 -1.54 11.01 -13.43
C ALA A 451 -2.04 11.29 -14.86
N ALA A 452 -2.12 12.57 -15.25
CA ALA A 452 -2.56 12.98 -16.58
C ALA A 452 -1.56 12.53 -17.67
N THR A 453 -0.25 12.68 -17.42
CA THR A 453 0.78 12.22 -18.37
C THR A 453 0.79 10.70 -18.52
N LEU A 454 0.64 9.95 -17.42
CA LEU A 454 0.48 8.49 -17.46
C LEU A 454 -0.77 8.09 -18.24
N SER A 455 -1.89 8.81 -18.03
CA SER A 455 -3.14 8.55 -18.76
C SER A 455 -2.98 8.74 -20.26
N LEU A 456 -2.28 9.81 -20.67
CA LEU A 456 -2.01 10.12 -22.07
C LEU A 456 -1.07 9.08 -22.69
N ALA A 457 0.00 8.71 -22.00
CA ALA A 457 0.94 7.69 -22.45
C ALA A 457 0.24 6.34 -22.66
N LEU A 458 -0.63 5.94 -21.74
CA LEU A 458 -1.39 4.70 -21.83
C LEU A 458 -2.37 4.71 -23.02
N VAL A 459 -3.09 5.81 -23.24
CA VAL A 459 -4.00 5.94 -24.40
C VAL A 459 -3.24 5.89 -25.70
N LEU A 460 -2.12 6.61 -25.81
CA LEU A 460 -1.31 6.61 -27.03
C LEU A 460 -0.80 5.20 -27.34
N TRP A 461 -0.40 4.44 -26.32
CA TRP A 461 0.00 3.05 -26.48
C TRP A 461 -1.17 2.16 -26.93
N ILE A 462 -2.34 2.26 -26.29
CA ILE A 462 -3.55 1.50 -26.67
C ILE A 462 -3.93 1.78 -28.13
N VAL A 463 -3.97 3.05 -28.53
CA VAL A 463 -4.31 3.46 -29.91
C VAL A 463 -3.28 2.92 -30.90
N LYS A 464 -1.98 3.06 -30.60
CA LYS A 464 -0.91 2.52 -31.44
C LYS A 464 -1.07 1.02 -31.64
N LYS A 465 -1.35 0.28 -30.57
CA LYS A 465 -1.55 -1.18 -30.60
C LYS A 465 -2.75 -1.57 -31.45
N GLN A 466 -3.90 -0.91 -31.27
CA GLN A 466 -5.10 -1.15 -32.08
C GLN A 466 -4.86 -0.89 -33.58
N ILE A 467 -4.10 0.16 -33.92
CA ILE A 467 -3.72 0.45 -35.31
C ILE A 467 -2.83 -0.67 -35.88
N GLN A 468 -1.87 -1.18 -35.10
CA GLN A 468 -0.99 -2.28 -35.53
C GLN A 468 -1.77 -3.57 -35.75
N GLU A 469 -2.66 -3.93 -34.83
CA GLU A 469 -3.53 -5.11 -34.97
C GLU A 469 -4.43 -4.99 -36.21
N THR A 470 -5.03 -3.83 -36.44
CA THR A 470 -5.88 -3.58 -37.63
C THR A 470 -5.07 -3.71 -38.93
N LYS A 471 -3.82 -3.23 -38.95
CA LYS A 471 -2.93 -3.40 -40.11
C LYS A 471 -2.59 -4.87 -40.37
N GLN A 472 -2.24 -5.63 -39.33
CA GLN A 472 -1.92 -7.05 -39.45
C GLN A 472 -3.11 -7.89 -39.95
N VAL A 473 -4.32 -7.61 -39.45
CA VAL A 473 -5.54 -8.29 -39.93
C VAL A 473 -5.80 -7.95 -41.41
N ARG A 474 -5.61 -6.68 -41.80
CA ARG A 474 -5.77 -6.26 -43.20
C ARG A 474 -4.73 -6.90 -44.12
N GLU A 475 -3.49 -7.05 -43.68
CA GLU A 475 -2.42 -7.74 -44.42
C GLU A 475 -2.72 -9.24 -44.57
N LYS A 476 -3.16 -9.93 -43.51
CA LYS A 476 -3.56 -11.34 -43.56
C LYS A 476 -4.74 -11.55 -44.52
N ASN A 477 -5.79 -10.76 -44.40
CA ASN A 477 -6.96 -10.86 -45.29
C ASN A 477 -6.58 -10.57 -46.75
N GLY A 478 -5.67 -9.62 -47.00
CA GLY A 478 -5.14 -9.33 -48.33
C GLY A 478 -4.34 -10.50 -48.91
N GLN A 479 -3.53 -11.18 -48.10
CA GLN A 479 -2.79 -12.37 -48.52
C GLN A 479 -3.72 -13.55 -48.85
N GLU A 480 -4.75 -13.79 -48.03
CA GLU A 480 -5.75 -14.83 -48.31
C GLU A 480 -6.52 -14.58 -49.61
N LEU A 481 -6.92 -13.33 -49.87
CA LEU A 481 -7.58 -12.95 -51.14
C LEU A 481 -6.69 -13.20 -52.36
N THR A 482 -5.40 -12.89 -52.29
CA THR A 482 -4.45 -13.16 -53.39
C THR A 482 -4.14 -14.65 -53.59
N LEU A 483 -4.33 -15.49 -52.58
CA LEU A 483 -4.19 -16.95 -52.69
C LEU A 483 -5.41 -17.58 -53.35
N VAL A 484 -6.61 -17.06 -53.08
CA VAL A 484 -7.86 -17.50 -53.71
C VAL A 484 -7.93 -17.09 -55.19
N GLU A 485 -7.39 -15.93 -55.58
CA GLU A 485 -7.32 -15.55 -57.01
C GLU A 485 -6.31 -16.38 -57.84
N LYS A 486 -5.39 -17.09 -57.18
CA LYS A 486 -4.37 -17.93 -57.83
C LYS A 486 -4.73 -19.41 -57.90
N SER A 487 -5.80 -19.84 -57.23
CA SER A 487 -6.37 -21.20 -57.28
C SER A 487 -7.56 -21.25 -58.22
#